data_AF-A0A970Q4M4-F1
#
_entry.id   AF-A0A970Q4M4-F1
#
_cell.length_a   1.000
_cell.length_b   1.000
_cell.length_c   1.000
_cell.angle_alpha   90.00
_cell.angle_beta   90.00
_cell.angle_gamma   90.00
#
_symmetry.space_group_name_H-M   'P 1'
#
loop_
_entity.id
_entity.type
_entity.pdbx_description
1 polymer ?
#
loop_
_entity_poly.entity_id
_entity_poly.type
_entity_poly.pdbx_seq_one_letter_code
_entity_poly.pdbx_strand_id
1 'polypeptide(L)'
;MTVTILQVDPVIQPSIQELCTLPYRNHPKGCPNYGRQEGCPPNARLFDDVFDLSRPVYAIVNRFDFKEHVDRMKRLHPEWSRYQAECCLYWQSKARSQLMGAVRQFLEEHKGYKVNTRAEAMGVNIAETLKPKGIIIEWPPEKFTYQVALAAMEKDR
;
A
#
# COMPACT_ATOMS: atom_id res chain seq x y z
N MET A 1 2.56 -2.34 -16.05
CA MET A 1 1.91 -1.84 -14.82
C MET A 1 0.43 -1.82 -15.06
N THR A 2 -0.35 -2.27 -14.10
CA THR A 2 -1.80 -2.38 -14.22
C THR A 2 -2.43 -1.93 -12.92
N VAL A 3 -3.39 -1.01 -13.00
CA VAL A 3 -4.20 -0.63 -11.85
C VAL A 3 -5.52 -1.38 -11.94
N THR A 4 -5.94 -1.95 -10.82
CA THR A 4 -7.20 -2.68 -10.70
C THR A 4 -7.93 -2.20 -9.47
N ILE A 5 -9.25 -2.04 -9.60
CA ILE A 5 -10.14 -1.65 -8.51
C ILE A 5 -10.99 -2.86 -8.16
N LEU A 6 -10.97 -3.27 -6.90
CA LEU A 6 -11.60 -4.48 -6.42
C LEU A 6 -12.44 -4.15 -5.19
N GLN A 7 -13.70 -4.59 -5.14
CA GLN A 7 -14.42 -4.60 -3.87
C GLN A 7 -13.80 -5.66 -2.95
N VAL A 8 -13.50 -5.29 -1.70
CA VAL A 8 -12.81 -6.12 -0.71
C VAL A 8 -13.50 -6.06 0.64
N ASP A 9 -13.26 -7.09 1.45
CA ASP A 9 -13.62 -7.12 2.86
C ASP A 9 -12.33 -6.93 3.68
N PRO A 10 -12.09 -5.74 4.26
CA PRO A 10 -10.85 -5.45 4.97
C PRO A 10 -10.63 -6.39 6.15
N VAL A 11 -9.46 -7.04 6.19
CA VAL A 11 -9.05 -7.84 7.34
C VAL A 11 -8.45 -6.92 8.40
N ILE A 12 -9.22 -6.59 9.43
CA ILE A 12 -8.76 -5.76 10.55
C ILE A 12 -7.95 -6.60 11.51
N GLN A 13 -6.69 -6.23 11.69
CA GLN A 13 -5.72 -6.87 12.55
C GLN A 13 -4.85 -5.79 13.20
N PRO A 14 -5.19 -5.30 14.40
CA PRO A 14 -4.49 -4.19 15.05
C PRO A 14 -2.97 -4.40 15.19
N SER A 15 -2.51 -5.65 15.36
CA SER A 15 -1.09 -5.98 15.43
C SER A 15 -0.30 -5.60 14.16
N ILE A 16 -0.97 -5.34 13.02
CA ILE A 16 -0.32 -4.83 11.81
C ILE A 16 0.31 -3.44 12.04
N GLN A 17 -0.22 -2.65 12.98
CA GLN A 17 0.38 -1.38 13.36
C GLN A 17 1.80 -1.54 13.93
N GLU A 18 2.12 -2.69 14.54
CA GLU A 18 3.43 -3.00 15.12
C GLU A 18 4.51 -3.13 14.04
N LEU A 19 4.14 -3.42 12.78
CA LEU A 19 5.09 -3.44 11.65
C LEU A 19 5.85 -2.11 11.50
N CYS A 20 5.24 -0.99 11.90
CA CYS A 20 5.88 0.31 11.88
C CYS A 20 7.05 0.42 12.86
N THR A 21 7.13 -0.45 13.86
CA THR A 21 8.23 -0.48 14.84
C THR A 21 9.35 -1.45 14.45
N LEU A 22 9.08 -2.38 13.52
CA LEU A 22 10.04 -3.38 13.10
C LEU A 22 11.17 -2.75 12.27
N PRO A 23 12.44 -3.10 12.54
CA PRO A 23 13.56 -2.59 11.77
C PRO A 23 13.50 -3.06 10.32
N TYR A 24 13.86 -2.18 9.41
CA TYR A 24 14.12 -2.52 8.02
C TYR A 24 15.32 -1.74 7.49
N ARG A 25 15.67 -2.00 6.23
CA ARG A 25 16.81 -1.40 5.54
C ARG A 25 16.96 0.10 5.83
N ASN A 26 18.11 0.54 6.34
CA ASN A 26 18.41 1.95 6.67
C ASN A 26 17.50 2.58 7.74
N HIS A 27 16.67 1.78 8.39
CA HIS A 27 15.68 2.19 9.38
C HIS A 27 15.71 1.20 10.56
N PRO A 28 16.81 1.18 11.36
CA PRO A 28 17.01 0.21 12.43
C PRO A 28 16.04 0.40 13.61
N LYS A 29 15.30 1.51 13.66
CA LYS A 29 14.28 1.81 14.67
C LYS A 29 12.85 1.73 14.10
N GLY A 30 12.70 1.10 12.93
CA GLY A 30 11.44 1.05 12.20
C GLY A 30 11.09 2.33 11.45
N CYS A 31 9.82 2.46 11.10
CA CYS A 31 9.29 3.49 10.23
C CYS A 31 9.59 4.89 10.79
N PRO A 32 10.20 5.79 10.01
CA PRO A 32 10.54 7.14 10.47
C PRO A 32 9.31 7.99 10.81
N ASN A 33 8.11 7.58 10.40
CA ASN A 33 6.85 8.29 10.68
C ASN A 33 6.12 7.78 11.94
N TYR A 34 6.56 6.67 12.55
CA TYR A 34 5.94 6.13 13.76
C TYR A 34 5.96 7.19 14.89
N GLY A 35 4.80 7.43 15.49
CA GLY A 35 4.59 8.40 16.57
C GLY A 35 4.71 9.88 16.18
N ARG A 36 4.85 10.22 14.89
CA ARG A 36 5.07 11.61 14.44
C ARG A 36 3.87 12.30 13.81
N GLN A 37 2.93 11.54 13.26
CA GLN A 37 1.77 12.06 12.54
C GLN A 37 0.49 11.42 13.07
N GLU A 38 -0.62 12.14 13.01
CA GLU A 38 -1.94 11.67 13.46
C GLU A 38 -2.37 10.37 12.73
N GLY A 39 -2.11 10.28 11.43
CA GLY A 39 -2.40 9.09 10.62
C GLY A 39 -1.32 7.99 10.66
N CYS A 40 -0.51 7.94 11.72
CA CYS A 40 0.51 6.89 11.92
C CYS A 40 0.39 6.28 13.32
N PRO A 41 0.73 4.99 13.51
CA PRO A 41 0.69 4.37 14.83
C PRO A 41 1.66 5.09 15.79
N PRO A 42 1.35 5.13 17.09
CA PRO A 42 0.17 4.56 17.75
C PRO A 42 -1.08 5.45 17.67
N ASN A 43 -1.00 6.62 17.03
CA ASN A 43 -2.09 7.61 17.03
C ASN A 43 -3.16 7.33 15.96
N ALA A 44 -2.83 6.51 14.96
CA ALA A 44 -3.77 6.11 13.93
C ALA A 44 -4.90 5.26 14.52
N ARG A 45 -6.13 5.73 14.37
CA ARG A 45 -7.35 4.96 14.66
C ARG A 45 -7.43 3.73 13.75
N LEU A 46 -8.10 2.68 14.22
CA LEU A 46 -8.33 1.49 13.40
C LEU A 46 -9.25 1.84 12.23
N PHE A 47 -9.12 1.10 11.13
CA PHE A 47 -9.85 1.37 9.90
C PHE A 47 -11.37 1.28 10.11
N ASP A 48 -11.82 0.30 10.87
CA ASP A 48 -13.22 0.10 11.26
C ASP A 48 -13.72 1.11 12.31
N ASP A 49 -12.85 1.83 13.00
CA ASP A 49 -13.28 2.96 13.85
C ASP A 49 -13.65 4.20 13.03
N VAL A 50 -13.06 4.35 11.84
CA VAL A 50 -13.18 5.53 10.99
C VAL A 50 -14.20 5.32 9.87
N PHE A 51 -14.20 4.14 9.26
CA PHE A 51 -14.99 3.84 8.07
C PHE A 51 -16.15 2.89 8.36
N ASP A 52 -17.25 3.09 7.64
CA ASP A 52 -18.46 2.28 7.71
C ASP A 52 -18.29 1.00 6.88
N LEU A 53 -17.90 -0.10 7.54
CA LEU A 53 -17.72 -1.40 6.91
C LEU A 53 -19.03 -2.12 6.54
N SER A 54 -20.20 -1.55 6.88
CA SER A 54 -21.48 -2.05 6.35
C SER A 54 -21.68 -1.65 4.87
N ARG A 55 -20.90 -0.68 4.39
CA ARG A 55 -20.87 -0.25 2.99
C ARG A 55 -19.69 -0.89 2.26
N PRO A 56 -19.76 -1.00 0.92
CA PRO A 56 -18.67 -1.54 0.14
C PRO A 56 -17.34 -0.81 0.40
N VAL A 57 -16.26 -1.58 0.55
CA VAL A 57 -14.90 -1.06 0.58
C VAL A 57 -14.18 -1.50 -0.69
N TYR A 58 -13.39 -0.60 -1.28
CA TYR A 58 -12.65 -0.88 -2.50
C TYR A 58 -11.15 -0.79 -2.27
N ALA A 59 -10.41 -1.76 -2.77
CA ALA A 59 -8.96 -1.67 -2.91
C ALA A 59 -8.62 -1.17 -4.31
N ILE A 60 -7.87 -0.07 -4.38
CA ILE A 60 -7.26 0.46 -5.60
C ILE A 60 -5.82 -0.03 -5.58
N VAL A 61 -5.53 -1.01 -6.43
CA VAL A 61 -4.26 -1.76 -6.41
C VAL A 61 -3.46 -1.43 -7.66
N ASN A 62 -2.29 -0.83 -7.49
CA ASN A 62 -1.31 -0.67 -8.56
C ASN A 62 -0.29 -1.81 -8.49
N ARG A 63 -0.25 -2.66 -9.54
CA ARG A 63 0.77 -3.70 -9.72
C ARG A 63 1.93 -3.17 -10.55
N PHE A 64 3.11 -3.16 -9.96
CA PHE A 64 4.37 -2.79 -10.60
C PHE A 64 5.21 -4.04 -10.88
N ASP A 65 5.70 -4.16 -12.12
CA ASP A 65 6.59 -5.25 -12.54
C ASP A 65 8.01 -4.99 -12.01
N PHE A 66 8.29 -5.59 -10.86
CA PHE A 66 9.53 -5.38 -10.13
C PHE A 66 10.68 -6.11 -10.80
N LYS A 67 10.44 -7.35 -11.25
CA LYS A 67 11.44 -8.12 -11.97
C LYS A 67 11.88 -7.42 -13.27
N GLU A 68 10.93 -6.97 -14.09
CA GLU A 68 11.27 -6.26 -15.32
C GLU A 68 12.07 -5.00 -15.04
N HIS A 69 11.70 -4.25 -13.99
CA HIS A 69 12.46 -3.07 -13.57
C HIS A 69 13.91 -3.43 -13.20
N VAL A 70 14.11 -4.40 -12.33
CA VAL A 70 15.44 -4.83 -11.87
C VAL A 70 16.27 -5.35 -13.03
N ASP A 71 15.71 -6.20 -13.89
CA ASP A 71 16.39 -6.74 -15.07
C ASP A 71 16.82 -5.61 -16.02
N ARG A 72 15.95 -4.61 -16.21
CA ARG A 72 16.25 -3.43 -17.02
C ARG A 72 17.36 -2.58 -16.40
N MET A 73 17.33 -2.34 -15.09
CA MET A 73 18.39 -1.59 -14.40
C MET A 73 19.74 -2.32 -14.52
N LYS A 74 19.74 -3.65 -14.39
CA LYS A 74 20.95 -4.47 -14.58
C LYS A 74 21.48 -4.47 -16.01
N ARG A 75 20.63 -4.39 -17.03
CA ARG A 75 21.08 -4.23 -18.42
C ARG A 75 21.71 -2.85 -18.68
N LEU A 76 21.11 -1.80 -18.12
CA LEU A 76 21.60 -0.42 -18.29
C LEU A 76 22.84 -0.14 -17.45
N HIS A 77 22.96 -0.79 -16.30
CA HIS A 77 24.05 -0.63 -15.33
C HIS A 77 24.55 -2.01 -14.85
N PRO A 78 25.31 -2.75 -15.68
CA PRO A 78 25.77 -4.10 -15.35
C PRO A 78 26.63 -4.17 -14.07
N GLU A 79 27.31 -3.09 -13.72
CA GLU A 79 28.16 -2.94 -12.54
C GLU A 79 27.38 -2.72 -11.24
N TRP A 80 26.10 -2.31 -11.34
CA TRP A 80 25.29 -2.09 -10.15
C TRP A 80 25.13 -3.38 -9.37
N SER A 81 25.20 -3.28 -8.05
CA SER A 81 24.79 -4.38 -7.17
C SER A 81 23.30 -4.71 -7.35
N ARG A 82 22.87 -5.90 -6.91
CA ARG A 82 21.45 -6.26 -6.86
C ARG A 82 20.65 -5.20 -6.09
N TYR A 83 21.23 -4.71 -4.99
CA TYR A 83 20.63 -3.65 -4.20
C TYR A 83 20.32 -2.38 -5.02
N GLN A 84 21.31 -1.86 -5.75
CA GLN A 84 21.11 -0.62 -6.50
C GLN A 84 19.99 -0.81 -7.53
N ALA A 85 19.97 -1.94 -8.24
CA ALA A 85 18.91 -2.25 -9.19
C ALA A 85 17.50 -2.37 -8.56
N GLU A 86 17.41 -2.80 -7.31
CA GLU A 86 16.16 -2.94 -6.56
C GLU A 86 15.70 -1.65 -5.83
N CYS A 87 16.54 -0.61 -5.83
CA CYS A 87 16.31 0.60 -5.04
C CYS A 87 14.96 1.27 -5.36
N CYS A 88 14.10 1.39 -4.34
CA CYS A 88 12.74 1.91 -4.49
C CYS A 88 12.70 3.35 -5.01
N LEU A 89 13.75 4.15 -4.77
CA LEU A 89 13.83 5.54 -5.22
C LEU A 89 13.72 5.68 -6.75
N TYR A 90 14.12 4.65 -7.50
CA TYR A 90 14.12 4.69 -8.97
C TYR A 90 12.76 4.41 -9.62
N TRP A 91 11.81 3.85 -8.86
CA TRP A 91 10.52 3.45 -9.43
C TRP A 91 9.30 3.85 -8.62
N GLN A 92 9.44 4.07 -7.31
CA GLN A 92 8.33 4.34 -6.41
C GLN A 92 7.54 5.59 -6.79
N SER A 93 8.19 6.67 -7.24
CA SER A 93 7.52 7.91 -7.62
C SER A 93 6.59 7.71 -8.82
N LYS A 94 7.03 6.94 -9.83
CA LYS A 94 6.20 6.60 -10.99
C LYS A 94 5.00 5.75 -10.57
N ALA A 95 5.24 4.72 -9.75
CA ALA A 95 4.17 3.85 -9.26
C ALA A 95 3.14 4.65 -8.42
N ARG A 96 3.60 5.55 -7.54
CA ARG A 96 2.71 6.41 -6.73
C ARG A 96 1.87 7.33 -7.60
N SER A 97 2.48 7.97 -8.60
CA SER A 97 1.76 8.85 -9.52
C SER A 97 0.61 8.11 -10.23
N GLN A 98 0.84 6.87 -10.64
CA GLN A 98 -0.19 6.03 -11.27
C GLN A 98 -1.31 5.65 -10.30
N LEU A 99 -0.96 5.21 -9.09
CA LEU A 99 -1.95 4.93 -8.05
C LEU A 99 -2.82 6.17 -7.78
N MET A 100 -2.19 7.34 -7.63
CA MET A 100 -2.92 8.59 -7.40
C MET A 100 -3.76 9.04 -8.60
N GLY A 101 -3.36 8.70 -9.82
CA GLY A 101 -4.20 8.86 -11.01
C GLY A 101 -5.50 8.08 -10.91
N ALA A 102 -5.41 6.79 -10.59
CA ALA A 102 -6.58 5.93 -10.42
C ALA A 102 -7.43 6.32 -9.20
N VAL A 103 -6.82 6.76 -8.11
CA VAL A 103 -7.53 7.30 -6.94
C VAL A 103 -8.37 8.51 -7.31
N ARG A 104 -7.84 9.45 -8.12
CA ARG A 104 -8.60 10.61 -8.57
C ARG A 104 -9.79 10.21 -9.42
N GLN A 105 -9.58 9.32 -10.40
CA GLN A 105 -10.66 8.81 -11.24
C GLN A 105 -11.74 8.11 -10.40
N PHE A 106 -11.35 7.26 -9.46
CA PHE A 106 -12.30 6.57 -8.57
C PHE A 106 -13.18 7.57 -7.80
N LEU A 107 -12.59 8.62 -7.24
CA LEU A 107 -13.31 9.65 -6.48
C LEU A 107 -14.20 10.55 -7.36
N GLU A 108 -13.88 10.69 -8.64
CA GLU A 108 -14.76 11.38 -9.60
C GLU A 108 -16.05 10.59 -9.80
N GLU A 109 -15.94 9.26 -9.91
CA GLU A 109 -17.04 8.32 -10.17
C GLU A 109 -17.83 7.94 -8.89
N HIS A 110 -17.17 7.90 -7.72
CA HIS A 110 -17.75 7.40 -6.46
C HIS A 110 -17.84 8.51 -5.40
N LYS A 111 -18.88 9.34 -5.50
CA LYS A 111 -19.10 10.44 -4.55
C LYS A 111 -19.33 9.92 -3.13
N GLY A 112 -18.80 10.65 -2.15
CA GLY A 112 -18.92 10.31 -0.71
C GLY A 112 -17.86 9.33 -0.20
N TYR A 113 -17.10 8.68 -1.07
CA TYR A 113 -15.96 7.86 -0.65
C TYR A 113 -14.76 8.73 -0.26
N LYS A 114 -13.96 8.23 0.68
CA LYS A 114 -12.64 8.73 1.04
C LYS A 114 -11.62 7.66 0.74
N VAL A 115 -10.40 8.06 0.41
CA VAL A 115 -9.29 7.14 0.12
C VAL A 115 -8.18 7.30 1.15
N ASN A 116 -7.73 6.18 1.70
CA ASN A 116 -6.59 6.09 2.59
C ASN A 116 -5.47 5.25 1.95
N THR A 117 -4.26 5.81 1.88
CA THR A 117 -3.07 5.15 1.29
C THR A 117 -2.15 4.50 2.34
N ARG A 118 -2.58 4.48 3.59
CA ARG A 118 -1.84 4.02 4.78
C ARG A 118 -2.70 3.05 5.60
N ALA A 119 -3.46 2.19 4.93
CA ALA A 119 -4.41 1.29 5.60
C ALA A 119 -3.74 0.34 6.61
N GLU A 120 -2.48 -0.07 6.39
CA GLU A 120 -1.72 -0.86 7.38
C GLU A 120 -1.45 -0.07 8.68
N ALA A 121 -1.23 1.25 8.59
CA ALA A 121 -1.15 2.10 9.77
C ALA A 121 -2.49 2.17 10.52
N MET A 122 -3.60 1.88 9.86
CA MET A 122 -4.93 1.76 10.47
C MET A 122 -5.27 0.30 10.84
N GLY A 123 -4.28 -0.58 10.90
CA GLY A 123 -4.47 -1.97 11.33
C GLY A 123 -5.07 -2.89 10.26
N VAL A 124 -5.11 -2.52 8.98
CA VAL A 124 -5.58 -3.43 7.93
C VAL A 124 -4.46 -4.34 7.46
N ASN A 125 -4.66 -5.66 7.52
CA ASN A 125 -3.76 -6.62 6.89
C ASN A 125 -4.03 -6.67 5.38
N ILE A 126 -3.27 -5.90 4.60
CA ILE A 126 -3.47 -5.79 3.15
C ILE A 126 -3.20 -7.10 2.42
N ALA A 127 -2.23 -7.90 2.87
CA ALA A 127 -1.95 -9.19 2.26
C ALA A 127 -3.14 -10.15 2.38
N GLU A 128 -3.68 -10.31 3.59
CA GLU A 128 -4.86 -11.17 3.80
C GLU A 128 -6.13 -10.57 3.19
N THR A 129 -6.26 -9.24 3.14
CA THR A 129 -7.40 -8.57 2.47
C THR A 129 -7.45 -8.84 0.96
N LEU A 130 -6.29 -8.89 0.29
CA LEU A 130 -6.22 -9.05 -1.16
C LEU A 130 -6.16 -10.51 -1.62
N LYS A 131 -5.78 -11.43 -0.74
CA LYS A 131 -5.64 -12.87 -1.03
C LYS A 131 -6.92 -13.53 -1.58
N PRO A 132 -8.14 -13.28 -1.04
CA PRO A 132 -9.39 -13.80 -1.64
C PRO A 132 -9.67 -13.29 -3.05
N LYS A 133 -9.03 -12.18 -3.47
CA LYS A 133 -9.14 -11.63 -4.83
C LYS A 133 -8.05 -12.13 -5.76
N GLY A 134 -7.30 -13.15 -5.35
CA GLY A 134 -6.23 -13.78 -6.14
C GLY A 134 -4.92 -12.99 -6.18
N ILE A 135 -4.77 -11.96 -5.34
CA ILE A 135 -3.53 -11.19 -5.24
C ILE A 135 -2.77 -11.64 -3.99
N ILE A 136 -1.66 -12.34 -4.22
CA ILE A 136 -0.75 -12.80 -3.17
C ILE A 136 0.46 -11.86 -3.14
N ILE A 137 0.65 -11.15 -2.03
CA ILE A 137 1.76 -10.20 -1.87
C ILE A 137 3.04 -10.96 -1.52
N GLU A 138 4.10 -10.71 -2.26
CA GLU A 138 5.44 -11.26 -2.03
C GLU A 138 6.18 -10.40 -0.97
N TRP A 139 6.80 -11.05 0.02
CA TRP A 139 7.69 -10.38 0.96
C TRP A 139 8.94 -11.24 1.25
N PRO A 140 10.15 -10.79 0.85
CA PRO A 140 10.42 -9.62 0.02
C PRO A 140 9.86 -9.77 -1.41
N PRO A 141 9.64 -8.66 -2.15
CA PRO A 141 9.16 -8.74 -3.52
C PRO A 141 10.22 -9.30 -4.46
N GLU A 142 9.82 -10.20 -5.37
CA GLU A 142 10.72 -10.76 -6.39
C GLU A 142 10.23 -10.44 -7.81
N LYS A 143 8.93 -10.64 -8.05
CA LYS A 143 8.29 -10.44 -9.36
C LYS A 143 7.51 -9.15 -9.39
N PHE A 144 6.68 -8.92 -8.39
CA PHE A 144 5.77 -7.79 -8.36
C PHE A 144 5.85 -7.05 -7.04
N THR A 145 5.75 -5.72 -7.11
CA THR A 145 5.46 -4.88 -5.95
C THR A 145 4.08 -4.28 -6.11
N TYR A 146 3.35 -4.16 -5.00
CA TYR A 146 2.01 -3.63 -4.98
C TYR A 146 1.97 -2.34 -4.18
N GLN A 147 1.21 -1.35 -4.68
CA GLN A 147 0.80 -0.21 -3.89
C GLN A 147 -0.71 -0.23 -3.81
N VAL A 148 -1.23 -0.08 -2.60
CA VAL A 148 -2.66 -0.26 -2.33
C VAL A 148 -3.18 0.97 -1.61
N ALA A 149 -4.31 1.47 -2.08
CA ALA A 149 -5.13 2.42 -1.35
C ALA A 149 -6.49 1.78 -1.09
N LEU A 150 -7.09 2.04 0.08
CA LEU A 150 -8.45 1.63 0.38
C LEU A 150 -9.38 2.82 0.27
N ALA A 151 -10.51 2.62 -0.40
CA ALA A 151 -11.59 3.57 -0.51
C ALA A 151 -12.80 3.07 0.28
N ALA A 152 -13.30 3.88 1.21
CA ALA A 152 -14.46 3.57 2.03
C ALA A 152 -15.23 4.85 2.38
N MET A 153 -16.48 4.70 2.82
CA MET A 153 -17.27 5.81 3.36
C MET A 153 -16.98 5.96 4.84
N GLU A 154 -16.85 7.20 5.33
CA GLU A 154 -16.70 7.46 6.77
C GLU A 154 -17.99 7.13 7.51
N LYS A 155 -17.87 6.72 8.78
CA LYS A 155 -19.04 6.61 9.66
C LYS A 155 -19.66 7.99 9.88
N ASP A 156 -20.99 8.06 9.89
CA ASP A 156 -21.70 9.25 10.33
C ASP A 156 -21.31 9.54 11.79
N ARG A 157 -20.91 10.78 12.07
CA ARG A 157 -20.49 11.23 13.41
C ARG A 157 -21.68 11.48 14.32
#